data_AF-A0A1M6KZM7-F1
#
_entry.id   AF-A0A1M6KZM7-F1
#
_cell.length_a   1.000
_cell.length_b   1.000
_cell.length_c   1.000
_cell.angle_alpha   90.00
_cell.angle_beta   90.00
_cell.angle_gamma   90.00
#
_symmetry.space_group_name_H-M   'P 1'
#
loop_
_entity.id
_entity.type
_entity.pdbx_description
1 polymer ?
#
loop_
_entity_poly.entity_id
_entity_poly.type
_entity_poly.pdbx_seq_one_letter_code
_entity_poly.pdbx_strand_id
1 'polypeptide(L)'
;MNSLQLKEVQNILGKNQQEIADLLEISKSAYQKYVYGEREIPRKIEIKAQKLLSKNNSSEKTVFGLNDAIKLIFDNLKEAEKTPFMQMYKETIEQRAIMEERERIYQKMLKSKQQNETQG
;
A
#
# COMPACT_ATOMS: atom_id res chain seq x y z
N MET A 1 13.33 -26.66 -20.62
CA MET A 1 13.99 -25.97 -19.49
C MET A 1 15.35 -26.63 -19.28
N ASN A 2 16.40 -25.89 -18.90
CA ASN A 2 17.73 -26.47 -18.67
C ASN A 2 18.13 -26.46 -17.19
N SER A 3 19.25 -27.09 -16.87
CA SER A 3 19.80 -27.20 -15.51
C SER A 3 20.05 -25.84 -14.85
N LEU A 4 20.58 -24.87 -15.61
CA LEU A 4 20.78 -23.48 -15.19
C LEU A 4 19.47 -22.81 -14.78
N GLN A 5 18.42 -22.94 -15.61
CA GLN A 5 17.09 -22.39 -15.33
C GLN A 5 16.47 -23.00 -14.07
N LEU A 6 16.72 -24.29 -13.78
CA LEU A 6 16.21 -24.93 -12.57
C LEU A 6 16.91 -24.45 -11.30
N LYS A 7 18.21 -24.13 -11.41
CA LYS A 7 18.97 -23.49 -10.34
C LYS A 7 18.55 -22.03 -10.13
N GLU A 8 18.22 -21.31 -11.21
CA GLU A 8 17.65 -19.96 -11.11
C GLU A 8 16.31 -19.96 -10.38
N VAL A 9 15.45 -20.96 -10.62
CA VAL A 9 14.19 -21.13 -9.87
C VAL A 9 14.45 -21.23 -8.37
N GLN A 10 15.46 -22.00 -7.96
CA GLN A 10 15.84 -22.12 -6.55
C GLN A 10 16.26 -20.77 -5.97
N ASN A 11 17.12 -20.04 -6.67
CA ASN A 11 17.61 -18.73 -6.23
C ASN A 11 16.49 -17.71 -6.12
N ILE A 12 15.58 -17.66 -7.10
CA ILE A 12 14.45 -16.73 -7.13
C ILE A 12 13.50 -17.00 -5.94
N LEU A 13 13.28 -18.26 -5.60
CA LEU A 13 12.38 -18.64 -4.51
C LEU A 13 13.03 -18.57 -3.13
N GLY A 14 14.34 -18.31 -3.03
CA GLY A 14 15.07 -18.24 -1.77
C GLY A 14 15.06 -19.54 -0.96
N LYS A 15 14.87 -20.69 -1.63
CA LYS A 15 14.68 -22.01 -0.99
C LYS A 15 15.90 -22.90 -1.14
N ASN A 16 16.06 -23.84 -0.21
CA ASN A 16 17.10 -24.86 -0.30
C ASN A 16 16.69 -25.98 -1.28
N GLN A 17 17.65 -26.85 -1.64
CA GLN A 17 17.42 -27.91 -2.63
C GLN A 17 16.33 -28.91 -2.21
N GLN A 18 16.20 -29.19 -0.91
CA GLN A 18 15.18 -30.10 -0.40
C GLN A 18 13.79 -29.48 -0.56
N GLU A 19 13.63 -28.22 -0.15
CA GLU A 19 12.36 -27.51 -0.26
C GLU A 19 11.87 -27.37 -1.70
N ILE A 20 12.77 -27.11 -2.66
CA ILE A 20 12.41 -27.09 -4.08
C ILE A 20 12.04 -28.48 -4.58
N ALA A 21 12.76 -29.53 -4.16
CA ALA A 21 12.43 -30.91 -4.53
C ALA A 21 11.03 -31.30 -4.02
N ASP A 22 10.70 -30.91 -2.79
CA ASP A 22 9.38 -31.14 -2.17
C ASP A 22 8.28 -30.39 -2.95
N LEU A 23 8.50 -29.13 -3.31
CA LEU A 23 7.56 -28.34 -4.12
C LEU A 23 7.35 -28.91 -5.54
N LEU A 24 8.36 -29.58 -6.08
CA LEU A 24 8.29 -30.26 -7.38
C LEU A 24 7.75 -31.70 -7.27
N GLU A 25 7.56 -32.21 -6.05
CA GLU A 25 7.20 -33.59 -5.70
C GLU A 25 8.19 -34.61 -6.28
N ILE A 26 9.48 -34.38 -6.09
CA ILE A 26 10.57 -35.28 -6.50
C ILE A 26 11.55 -35.48 -5.35
N SER A 27 12.37 -36.52 -5.43
CA SER A 27 13.45 -36.71 -4.46
C SER A 27 14.56 -35.67 -4.66
N LYS A 28 15.24 -35.31 -3.57
CA LYS A 28 16.43 -34.43 -3.60
C LYS A 28 17.51 -34.93 -4.56
N SER A 29 17.74 -36.25 -4.62
CA SER A 29 18.70 -36.85 -5.55
C SER A 29 18.29 -36.64 -7.00
N ALA A 30 17.01 -36.80 -7.34
CA ALA A 30 16.52 -36.52 -8.68
C ALA A 30 16.67 -35.04 -9.04
N TYR A 31 16.34 -34.14 -8.11
CA TYR A 31 16.55 -32.70 -8.29
C TYR A 31 18.02 -32.35 -8.56
N GLN A 32 18.96 -32.92 -7.80
CA GLN A 32 20.40 -32.71 -8.01
C GLN A 32 20.85 -33.17 -9.40
N LYS A 33 20.45 -34.36 -9.84
CA LYS A 33 20.79 -34.87 -11.18
C LYS A 33 20.30 -33.95 -12.30
N TYR A 34 19.14 -33.31 -12.12
CA TYR A 34 18.62 -32.30 -13.04
C TYR A 34 19.44 -31.00 -13.01
N VAL A 35 19.83 -30.52 -11.83
CA VAL A 35 20.62 -29.28 -11.66
C VAL A 35 22.07 -29.44 -12.13
N TYR A 36 22.67 -30.63 -11.98
CA TYR A 36 24.02 -30.91 -12.47
C TYR A 36 24.05 -31.32 -13.96
N GLY A 37 22.88 -31.47 -14.60
CA GLY A 37 22.78 -31.85 -16.01
C GLY A 37 23.08 -33.33 -16.28
N GLU A 38 23.18 -34.17 -15.24
CA GLU A 38 23.36 -35.62 -15.36
C GLU A 38 22.12 -36.32 -15.91
N ARG A 39 20.95 -35.66 -15.83
CA ARG A 39 19.69 -36.16 -16.36
C ARG A 39 18.88 -35.03 -16.97
N GLU A 40 18.22 -35.32 -18.08
CA GLU A 40 17.26 -34.40 -18.69
C GLU A 40 16.05 -34.16 -17.78
N ILE A 41 15.58 -32.91 -17.78
CA ILE A 41 14.44 -32.47 -16.97
C ILE A 41 13.16 -32.92 -17.67
N PRO A 42 12.30 -33.75 -17.03
CA PRO A 42 11.03 -34.12 -17.63
C PRO A 42 10.11 -32.90 -17.78
N ARG A 43 9.39 -32.81 -18.90
CA ARG A 43 8.46 -31.69 -19.19
C ARG A 43 7.46 -31.40 -18.06
N LYS A 44 7.00 -32.42 -17.32
CA LYS A 44 6.12 -32.26 -16.16
C LYS A 44 6.75 -31.41 -15.05
N ILE A 45 8.05 -31.57 -14.81
CA ILE A 45 8.81 -30.82 -13.82
C ILE A 45 9.03 -29.39 -14.29
N GLU A 46 9.29 -29.18 -15.58
CA GLU A 46 9.41 -27.84 -16.17
C GLU A 46 8.14 -27.02 -15.98
N ILE A 47 6.97 -27.62 -16.26
CA ILE A 47 5.67 -26.98 -16.09
C ILE A 47 5.42 -26.63 -14.61
N LYS A 48 5.78 -27.52 -13.68
CA LYS A 48 5.65 -27.24 -12.24
C LYS A 48 6.57 -26.10 -11.80
N ALA A 49 7.83 -26.11 -12.22
CA ALA A 49 8.80 -25.07 -11.89
C ALA A 49 8.36 -23.69 -12.43
N GLN A 50 7.86 -23.65 -13.68
CA GLN A 50 7.29 -22.43 -14.24
C GLN A 50 6.06 -21.95 -13.47
N LYS A 51 5.16 -22.85 -13.05
CA LYS A 51 4.01 -22.49 -12.20
C LYS A 51 4.43 -21.93 -10.85
N LEU A 52 5.49 -22.46 -10.23
CA LEU A 52 6.04 -21.94 -8.98
C LEU A 52 6.58 -20.52 -9.17
N LEU A 53 7.32 -20.28 -10.26
CA LEU A 53 7.77 -18.93 -10.62
C LEU A 53 6.61 -17.97 -10.88
N SER A 54 5.59 -18.39 -11.63
CA SER A 54 4.44 -17.55 -11.91
C SER A 54 3.67 -17.20 -10.65
N LYS A 55 3.48 -18.16 -9.73
CA LYS A 55 2.86 -17.92 -8.41
C LYS A 55 3.69 -16.96 -7.57
N ASN A 56 5.02 -17.11 -7.56
CA ASN A 56 5.89 -16.19 -6.83
C ASN A 56 5.84 -14.77 -7.43
N ASN A 57 5.84 -14.65 -8.77
CA ASN A 57 5.74 -13.36 -9.43
C ASN A 57 4.35 -12.71 -9.31
N SER A 58 3.29 -13.47 -9.00
CA SER A 58 1.97 -12.90 -8.66
C SER A 58 1.88 -12.45 -7.20
N SER A 59 2.79 -12.90 -6.33
CA SER A 59 2.88 -12.44 -4.93
C SER A 59 4.01 -11.45 -4.66
N GLU A 60 4.99 -11.27 -5.57
CA GLU A 60 6.23 -10.54 -5.25
C GLU A 60 6.77 -9.57 -6.32
N LYS A 61 6.05 -9.27 -7.41
CA LYS A 61 6.50 -8.24 -8.38
C LYS A 61 5.49 -7.15 -8.69
N THR A 62 5.04 -6.51 -7.64
CA THR A 62 5.24 -5.09 -7.29
C THR A 62 4.60 -5.00 -5.91
N VAL A 63 4.76 -3.96 -5.12
CA VAL A 63 3.66 -3.03 -4.87
C VAL A 63 4.17 -2.30 -3.65
N PHE A 64 4.56 -1.05 -3.84
CA PHE A 64 4.36 -0.02 -2.83
C PHE A 64 2.99 -0.30 -2.23
N GLY A 65 2.98 -0.96 -1.05
CA GLY A 65 1.83 -1.67 -0.51
C GLY A 65 0.63 -0.74 -0.50
N LEU A 66 -0.59 -1.26 -0.56
CA LEU A 66 -1.76 -0.39 -0.36
C LEU A 66 -1.58 0.46 0.92
N ASN A 67 -0.97 -0.13 1.95
CA ASN A 67 -0.58 0.55 3.19
C ASN A 67 0.51 1.61 3.00
N ASP A 68 1.52 1.37 2.17
CA ASP A 68 2.58 2.35 1.89
C ASP A 68 2.05 3.52 1.05
N ALA A 69 1.13 3.24 0.12
CA ALA A 69 0.40 4.24 -0.64
C ALA A 69 -0.48 5.10 0.22
N ILE A 70 -1.26 4.47 1.10
CA ILE A 70 -2.07 5.15 2.08
C ILE A 70 -1.17 6.03 2.97
N LYS A 71 -0.03 5.50 3.43
CA LYS A 71 0.91 6.24 4.29
C LYS A 71 1.50 7.47 3.58
N LEU A 72 1.97 7.33 2.34
CA LEU A 72 2.51 8.46 1.58
C LEU A 72 1.46 9.53 1.30
N ILE A 73 0.22 9.14 0.97
CA ILE A 73 -0.88 10.08 0.79
C ILE A 73 -1.13 10.86 2.10
N PHE A 74 -1.18 10.18 3.24
CA PHE A 74 -1.35 10.84 4.53
C PHE A 74 -0.19 11.78 4.89
N ASP A 75 1.05 11.36 4.64
CA ASP A 75 2.22 12.18 4.94
C ASP A 75 2.22 13.45 4.06
N ASN A 76 1.91 13.31 2.76
CA ASN A 76 1.80 14.45 1.85
C ASN A 76 0.66 15.40 2.23
N LEU A 77 -0.50 14.89 2.67
CA LEU A 77 -1.60 15.73 3.15
C LEU A 77 -1.21 16.50 4.42
N LYS A 78 -0.52 15.86 5.36
CA LYS A 78 -0.01 16.52 6.57
C LYS A 78 0.99 17.63 6.25
N GLU A 79 1.87 17.41 5.29
CA GLU A 79 2.82 18.45 4.85
C GLU A 79 2.10 19.59 4.12
N ALA A 80 1.09 19.29 3.29
CA ALA A 80 0.28 20.31 2.62
C ALA A 80 -0.43 21.24 3.61
N GLU A 81 -0.89 20.71 4.75
CA GLU A 81 -1.51 21.50 5.82
C GLU A 81 -0.56 22.49 6.50
N LYS A 82 0.76 22.25 6.43
CA LYS A 82 1.77 23.16 6.99
C LYS A 82 2.15 24.29 6.04
N THR A 83 1.66 24.28 4.81
CA THR A 83 1.97 25.33 3.85
C THR A 83 1.38 26.66 4.29
N PRO A 84 2.09 27.80 4.09
CA PRO A 84 1.59 29.12 4.48
C PRO A 84 0.22 29.45 3.88
N PHE A 85 -0.01 29.03 2.64
CA PHE A 85 -1.30 29.21 1.96
C PHE A 85 -2.44 28.49 2.69
N MET A 86 -2.22 27.24 3.11
CA MET A 86 -3.26 26.47 3.79
C MET A 86 -3.50 26.97 5.23
N GLN A 87 -2.46 27.47 5.91
CA GLN A 87 -2.60 28.13 7.20
C GLN A 87 -3.43 29.41 7.09
N MET A 88 -3.10 30.28 6.13
CA MET A 88 -3.87 31.50 5.85
C MET A 88 -5.34 31.19 5.53
N TYR A 89 -5.60 30.13 4.75
CA TYR A 89 -6.96 29.70 4.45
C TYR A 89 -7.72 29.24 5.69
N LYS A 90 -7.10 28.45 6.58
CA LYS A 90 -7.68 28.04 7.87
C LYS A 90 -8.01 29.24 8.75
N GLU A 91 -7.07 30.17 8.90
CA GLU A 91 -7.27 31.42 9.66
C GLU A 91 -8.44 32.25 9.09
N THR A 92 -8.56 32.33 7.77
CA THR A 92 -9.66 33.07 7.12
C THR A 92 -11.03 32.46 7.44
N ILE A 93 -11.13 31.13 7.44
CA ILE A 93 -12.37 30.43 7.81
C ILE A 93 -12.70 30.67 9.28
N GLU A 94 -11.72 30.56 10.16
CA GLU A 94 -11.91 30.80 11.60
C GLU A 94 -12.36 32.23 11.88
N GLN A 95 -11.71 33.22 11.28
CA GLN A 95 -12.10 34.63 11.40
C GLN A 95 -13.53 34.86 10.90
N ARG A 96 -13.92 34.23 9.79
CA ARG A 96 -15.29 34.32 9.28
C ARG A 96 -16.31 33.74 10.26
N ALA A 97 -16.04 32.57 10.84
CA ALA A 97 -16.91 31.95 11.83
C ALA A 97 -17.07 32.84 13.08
N ILE A 98 -15.98 33.48 13.54
CA ILE A 98 -16.02 34.43 14.66
C ILE A 98 -16.88 35.65 14.31
N MET A 99 -16.74 36.22 13.12
CA MET A 99 -17.56 37.36 12.69
C MET A 99 -19.04 37.00 12.63
N GLU A 100 -19.38 35.85 12.05
CA GLU A 100 -20.77 35.38 11.96
C GLU A 100 -21.40 35.20 13.35
N GLU A 101 -20.65 34.67 14.32
CA GLU A 101 -21.16 34.52 15.69
C GLU A 101 -21.33 35.88 16.39
N ARG A 102 -20.38 36.81 16.20
CA ARG A 102 -20.52 38.19 16.71
C ARG A 102 -21.74 38.89 16.12
N GLU A 103 -21.98 38.73 14.83
CA GLU A 103 -23.15 39.30 14.16
C GLU A 103 -24.45 38.71 14.71
N ARG A 104 -24.52 37.39 14.94
CA ARG A 104 -25.69 36.76 15.59
C ARG A 104 -25.94 37.33 16.99
N ILE A 105 -24.89 37.53 17.79
CA ILE A 105 -25.00 38.12 19.13
C ILE A 105 -25.53 39.55 19.03
N TYR A 106 -25.00 40.37 18.12
CA TYR A 106 -25.46 41.73 17.91
C TYR A 106 -26.95 41.79 17.50
N GLN A 107 -27.36 40.93 16.58
CA GLN A 107 -28.76 40.84 16.15
C GLN A 107 -29.69 40.39 17.29
N LYS A 108 -29.26 39.47 18.16
CA LYS A 108 -30.01 39.10 19.37
C LYS A 108 -30.18 40.28 20.32
N MET A 109 -29.12 41.05 20.56
CA MET A 109 -29.18 42.24 21.43
C MET A 109 -30.14 43.29 20.86
N LEU A 110 -30.08 43.57 19.56
CA LEU A 110 -31.01 44.51 18.91
C LEU A 110 -32.47 44.08 19.07
N LYS A 111 -32.78 42.81 18.80
CA LYS A 111 -34.14 42.28 18.98
C LYS A 111 -34.61 42.39 20.44
N SER A 112 -33.75 42.11 21.41
CA SER A 112 -34.11 42.22 22.83
C SER A 112 -34.38 43.67 23.26
N LYS A 113 -33.63 44.65 22.73
CA LYS A 113 -33.89 46.07 23.00
C LYS A 113 -35.22 46.53 22.41
N GLN A 114 -35.52 46.15 21.18
CA GLN A 114 -36.79 46.49 20.53
C GLN A 114 -38.00 45.88 21.25
N GLN A 115 -37.87 44.66 21.78
CA GLN A 115 -38.92 44.01 22.59
C GLN A 115 -39.16 44.70 23.93
N ASN A 116 -38.11 45.22 24.57
CA ASN A 116 -38.23 45.96 25.83
C ASN A 116 -38.84 47.36 25.62
N GLU A 117 -38.59 48.02 24.49
CA GLU A 117 -39.17 49.33 24.14
C GLU A 117 -40.64 49.26 23.69
N THR A 118 -41.14 48.08 23.29
CA THR A 118 -42.55 47.88 22.90
C THR A 118 -43.43 47.36 24.05
N GLN A 119 -42.85 47.03 25.20
CA GLN A 119 -43.55 46.54 26.40
C GLN A 119 -43.52 47.53 27.58
N GLY A 120 -42.87 48.68 27.44
CA GLY A 120 -42.91 49.80 28.40
C GLY A 120 -43.79 50.94 27.89
#